data_AF-A0A518C9R0-F1
#
_entry.id   AF-A0A518C9R0-F1
#
_cell.length_a   1.000
_cell.length_b   1.000
_cell.length_c   1.000
_cell.angle_alpha   90.00
_cell.angle_beta   90.00
_cell.angle_gamma   90.00
#
_symmetry.space_group_name_H-M   'P 1'
#
loop_
_entity.id
_entity.type
_entity.pdbx_description
1 polymer ?
#
loop_
_entity_poly.entity_id
_entity_poly.type
_entity_poly.pdbx_seq_one_letter_code
_entity_poly.pdbx_strand_id
1 'polypeptide(L)'
;MPQNELIEFLLGSTLVVSKSADPDRCVVKGFASTPDVDLHGHTVNVSSFNWNNWPQLLEEHKGEPVGQIMTLNKAFLSEIGDIDNWGVFDSESGEQINTYPRENAPDYQNGTLGLFVTAEVTKPEVVEKAKSGIFKGFSWRGLTHVLKNIFGIATKYLTDIDLAEISLVAAPANPNAKFVVAKSLGDPNSVFDDGRIFPTYEETEEIQKADDDSNGLGSGLGNDPDLTNLFPEYLR
;
A
#
# COMPACT_ATOMS: atom_id res chain seq x y z
N MET A 1 13.94 -12.24 28.47
CA MET A 1 12.61 -11.70 28.16
C MET A 1 12.76 -10.79 26.96
N PRO A 2 11.91 -10.87 25.92
CA PRO A 2 11.92 -9.88 24.85
C PRO A 2 11.63 -8.49 25.46
N GLN A 3 12.44 -7.50 25.09
CA GLN A 3 12.23 -6.11 25.49
C GLN A 3 11.35 -5.45 24.44
N ASN A 4 10.25 -4.82 24.88
CA ASN A 4 9.45 -3.97 24.01
C ASN A 4 10.24 -2.67 23.83
N GLU A 5 10.62 -2.37 22.59
CA GLU A 5 11.30 -1.13 22.24
C GLU A 5 10.32 -0.27 21.42
N LEU A 6 10.16 1.00 21.83
CA LEU A 6 9.57 2.02 20.96
C LEU A 6 10.65 2.35 19.94
N ILE A 7 10.42 1.98 18.69
CA ILE A 7 11.39 2.24 17.63
C ILE A 7 10.73 3.17 16.61
N GLU A 8 11.50 4.16 16.17
CA GLU A 8 11.14 5.06 15.09
C GLU A 8 11.65 4.47 13.77
N PHE A 9 10.74 4.18 12.85
CA PHE A 9 11.09 3.59 11.56
C PHE A 9 10.76 4.54 10.41
N LEU A 10 11.77 4.80 9.60
CA LEU A 10 11.75 5.84 8.60
C LEU A 10 11.84 5.25 7.18
N LEU A 11 11.00 4.27 6.85
CA LEU A 11 10.97 3.66 5.51
C LEU A 11 9.98 4.40 4.61
N GLY A 12 10.28 5.64 4.23
CA GLY A 12 9.33 6.38 3.40
C GLY A 12 9.36 5.96 1.95
N SER A 13 8.19 5.80 1.36
CA SER A 13 8.02 5.95 -0.08
C SER A 13 7.47 7.34 -0.38
N THR A 14 7.48 7.69 -1.66
CA THR A 14 6.95 8.94 -2.19
C THR A 14 5.48 9.19 -1.82
N LEU A 15 5.15 10.43 -1.43
CA LEU A 15 3.76 10.87 -1.33
C LEU A 15 3.20 11.33 -2.67
N VAL A 16 1.96 10.94 -2.95
CA VAL A 16 1.09 11.52 -3.98
C VAL A 16 0.02 12.34 -3.27
N VAL A 17 0.00 13.65 -3.52
CA VAL A 17 -1.01 14.55 -2.95
C VAL A 17 -2.12 14.73 -3.97
N SER A 18 -3.36 14.39 -3.65
CA SER A 18 -4.54 14.76 -4.44
C SER A 18 -5.18 16.03 -3.88
N LYS A 19 -5.46 16.98 -4.79
CA LYS A 19 -6.20 18.20 -4.44
C LYS A 19 -7.66 17.86 -4.12
N SER A 20 -8.12 18.30 -2.94
CA SER A 20 -9.56 18.29 -2.60
C SER A 20 -10.26 19.49 -3.23
N ALA A 21 -11.58 19.41 -3.40
CA ALA A 21 -12.43 20.56 -3.73
C ALA A 21 -12.44 21.59 -2.58
N ASP A 22 -12.19 21.14 -1.36
CA ASP A 22 -11.99 22.00 -0.19
C ASP A 22 -10.53 22.51 -0.16
N PRO A 23 -10.29 23.83 -0.26
CA PRO A 23 -8.93 24.38 -0.20
C PRO A 23 -8.26 24.14 1.15
N ASP A 24 -9.02 23.92 2.23
CA ASP A 24 -8.47 23.71 3.57
C ASP A 24 -8.18 22.23 3.84
N ARG A 25 -8.26 21.38 2.81
CA ARG A 25 -7.98 19.95 2.91
C ARG A 25 -7.15 19.45 1.74
N CYS A 26 -6.42 18.37 1.97
CA CYS A 26 -5.86 17.56 0.89
C CYS A 26 -5.82 16.10 1.29
N VAL A 27 -5.86 15.22 0.30
CA VAL A 27 -5.63 13.79 0.52
C VAL A 27 -4.22 13.47 0.07
N VAL A 28 -3.52 12.65 0.85
CA VAL A 28 -2.15 12.22 0.60
C VAL A 28 -2.10 10.71 0.64
N LYS A 29 -1.44 10.09 -0.34
CA LYS A 29 -1.34 8.64 -0.46
C LYS A 29 0.08 8.19 -0.78
N GLY A 30 0.46 7.00 -0.34
CA GLY A 30 1.78 6.44 -0.55
C GLY A 30 2.08 5.29 0.40
N PHE A 31 3.22 4.63 0.21
CA PHE A 31 3.69 3.60 1.14
C PHE A 31 4.45 4.22 2.33
N ALA A 32 4.06 3.84 3.53
CA ALA A 32 4.77 4.20 4.76
C ALA A 32 5.90 3.23 5.10
N SER A 33 5.92 2.04 4.49
CA SER A 33 6.99 1.06 4.65
C SER A 33 7.03 0.11 3.48
N THR A 34 8.23 -0.31 3.09
CA THR A 34 8.54 -1.44 2.20
C THR A 34 9.50 -2.39 2.93
N PRO A 35 9.72 -3.63 2.46
CA PRO A 35 10.69 -4.56 3.05
C PRO A 35 12.14 -4.18 2.73
N ASP A 36 12.46 -2.90 2.90
CA ASP A 36 13.82 -2.37 2.80
C ASP A 36 14.50 -2.37 4.16
N VAL A 37 15.82 -2.29 4.15
CA VAL A 37 16.63 -2.16 5.35
C VAL A 37 16.52 -0.72 5.86
N ASP A 38 16.14 -0.55 7.11
CA ASP A 38 16.00 0.76 7.74
C ASP A 38 17.36 1.36 8.16
N LEU A 39 17.31 2.55 8.79
CA LEU A 39 18.49 3.24 9.31
C LEU A 39 19.26 2.43 10.38
N HIS A 40 18.59 1.49 11.03
CA HIS A 40 19.16 0.63 12.07
C HIS A 40 19.59 -0.76 11.57
N GLY A 41 19.50 -1.03 10.26
CA GLY A 41 19.87 -2.32 9.69
C GLY A 41 18.80 -3.42 9.86
N HIS A 42 17.57 -3.02 10.17
CA HIS A 42 16.42 -3.91 10.35
C HIS A 42 15.60 -3.98 9.07
N THR A 43 15.13 -5.18 8.73
CA THR A 43 14.16 -5.36 7.64
C THR A 43 12.77 -5.43 8.22
N VAL A 44 11.87 -4.62 7.67
CA VAL A 44 10.45 -4.61 8.08
C VAL A 44 9.69 -5.67 7.29
N ASN A 45 9.03 -6.58 7.99
CA ASN A 45 8.08 -7.48 7.37
C ASN A 45 6.69 -6.84 7.35
N VAL A 46 6.16 -6.51 6.17
CA VAL A 46 4.86 -5.85 6.00
C VAL A 46 3.71 -6.66 6.62
N SER A 47 3.79 -7.98 6.59
CA SER A 47 2.78 -8.84 7.22
C SER A 47 2.72 -8.69 8.75
N SER A 48 3.80 -8.19 9.37
CA SER A 48 3.92 -8.01 10.82
C SER A 48 3.25 -6.75 11.35
N PHE A 49 2.80 -5.83 10.49
CA PHE A 49 1.98 -4.71 10.94
C PHE A 49 0.64 -5.20 11.47
N ASN A 50 0.29 -4.72 12.64
CA ASN A 50 -1.03 -4.77 13.24
C ASN A 50 -1.37 -3.39 13.78
N TRP A 51 -2.66 -3.08 13.84
CA TRP A 51 -3.16 -1.81 14.35
C TRP A 51 -4.42 -2.10 15.14
N ASN A 52 -4.24 -2.49 16.41
CA ASN A 52 -5.37 -2.72 17.31
C ASN A 52 -6.11 -1.41 17.61
N ASN A 53 -5.38 -0.30 17.55
CA ASN A 53 -5.91 1.05 17.58
C ASN A 53 -5.62 1.73 16.25
N TRP A 54 -6.52 2.63 15.83
CA TRP A 54 -6.32 3.39 14.62
C TRP A 54 -5.16 4.39 14.81
N PRO A 55 -4.13 4.39 13.94
CA PRO A 55 -2.96 5.24 14.14
C PRO A 55 -3.28 6.72 13.96
N GLN A 56 -2.51 7.56 14.65
CA GLN A 56 -2.61 9.02 14.48
C GLN A 56 -1.85 9.49 13.23
N LEU A 57 -2.35 10.55 12.59
CA LEU A 57 -1.62 11.24 11.52
C LEU A 57 -0.93 12.49 12.08
N LEU A 58 0.40 12.52 12.09
CA LEU A 58 1.19 13.64 12.62
C LEU A 58 2.03 14.34 11.54
N GLU A 59 2.60 15.50 11.89
CA GLU A 59 3.68 16.14 11.13
C GLU A 59 5.01 15.88 11.85
N GLU A 60 6.00 15.32 11.14
CA GLU A 60 7.38 15.14 11.65
C GLU A 60 7.45 14.45 13.02
N HIS A 61 6.51 13.53 13.28
CA HIS A 61 6.32 12.82 14.55
C HIS A 61 6.20 13.73 15.78
N LYS A 62 5.58 14.90 15.59
CA LYS A 62 5.47 15.94 16.62
C LYS A 62 4.05 16.50 16.70
N GLY A 63 3.72 16.92 17.92
CA GLY A 63 2.54 17.73 18.20
C GLY A 63 1.23 16.98 18.06
N GLU A 64 0.18 17.75 17.81
CA GLU A 64 -1.19 17.25 17.71
C GLU A 64 -1.49 16.69 16.31
N PRO A 65 -2.42 15.73 16.19
CA PRO A 65 -2.86 15.20 14.90
C PRO A 65 -3.17 16.27 13.86
N VAL A 66 -2.71 16.06 12.63
CA VAL A 66 -2.82 17.01 11.52
C VAL A 66 -3.95 16.66 10.54
N GLY A 67 -4.65 15.56 10.82
CA GLY A 67 -5.71 14.99 10.01
C GLY A 67 -6.03 13.58 10.45
N GLN A 68 -6.48 12.75 9.51
CA GLN A 68 -6.91 11.38 9.77
C GLN A 68 -6.42 10.40 8.69
N ILE A 69 -6.10 9.18 9.10
CA ILE A 69 -5.84 8.08 8.18
C ILE A 69 -7.18 7.54 7.70
N MET A 70 -7.40 7.55 6.39
CA MET A 70 -8.64 7.10 5.74
C MET A 70 -8.59 5.60 5.49
N THR A 71 -7.47 5.12 4.92
CA THR A 71 -7.24 3.71 4.65
C THR A 71 -5.79 3.34 4.95
N LEU A 72 -5.61 2.11 5.40
CA LEU A 72 -4.32 1.53 5.74
C LEU A 72 -4.35 0.06 5.32
N ASN A 73 -3.61 -0.27 4.26
CA ASN A 73 -3.64 -1.60 3.66
C ASN A 73 -2.23 -2.16 3.56
N LYS A 74 -2.10 -3.46 3.87
CA LYS A 74 -0.94 -4.22 3.41
C LYS A 74 -1.17 -4.47 1.93
N ALA A 75 -0.34 -3.91 1.08
CA ALA A 75 -0.57 -3.90 -0.36
C ALA A 75 0.69 -4.35 -1.11
N PHE A 76 0.51 -4.83 -2.34
CA PHE A 76 1.59 -5.06 -3.27
C PHE A 76 1.37 -4.28 -4.57
N LEU A 77 2.46 -4.01 -5.26
CA LEU A 77 2.43 -3.42 -6.59
C LEU A 77 2.38 -4.52 -7.64
N SER A 78 1.52 -4.36 -8.64
CA SER A 78 1.53 -5.22 -9.82
C SER A 78 1.43 -4.41 -11.10
N GLU A 79 1.95 -4.99 -12.17
CA GLU A 79 1.76 -4.44 -13.51
C GLU A 79 0.27 -4.44 -13.86
N ILE A 80 -0.14 -3.36 -14.52
CA ILE A 80 -1.45 -3.18 -15.12
C ILE A 80 -1.22 -2.77 -16.58
N GLY A 81 -2.27 -2.70 -17.39
CA GLY A 81 -2.16 -2.27 -18.79
C GLY A 81 -1.68 -0.81 -18.98
N ASP A 82 -1.57 -0.05 -17.90
CA ASP A 82 -0.98 1.29 -17.86
C ASP A 82 0.53 1.21 -17.55
N ILE A 83 1.34 1.72 -18.47
CA ILE A 83 2.80 1.70 -18.37
C ILE A 83 3.36 2.76 -17.41
N ASP A 84 2.61 3.82 -17.14
CA ASP A 84 3.07 4.94 -16.31
C ASP A 84 2.76 4.70 -14.82
N ASN A 85 1.87 3.76 -14.53
CA ASN A 85 1.42 3.44 -13.19
C ASN A 85 1.62 1.97 -12.82
N TRP A 86 1.82 1.75 -11.52
CA TRP A 86 1.58 0.47 -10.88
C TRP A 86 0.11 0.38 -10.49
N GLY A 87 -0.48 -0.81 -10.57
CA GLY A 87 -1.68 -1.12 -9.81
C GLY A 87 -1.28 -1.41 -8.36
N VAL A 88 -2.01 -0.85 -7.41
CA VAL A 88 -1.86 -1.14 -5.98
C VAL A 88 -2.97 -2.10 -5.59
N PHE A 89 -2.59 -3.28 -5.14
CA PHE A 89 -3.50 -4.36 -4.81
C PHE A 89 -3.44 -4.66 -3.31
N ASP A 90 -4.60 -4.83 -2.69
CA ASP A 90 -4.67 -5.30 -1.32
C ASP A 90 -4.08 -6.72 -1.24
N SER A 91 -3.20 -6.95 -0.26
CA SER A 91 -2.48 -8.22 -0.14
C SER A 91 -3.34 -9.37 0.41
N GLU A 92 -4.48 -9.06 1.02
CA GLU A 92 -5.38 -10.07 1.59
C GLU A 92 -6.49 -10.43 0.58
N SER A 93 -7.16 -9.43 0.00
CA SER A 93 -8.25 -9.68 -0.96
C SER A 93 -7.78 -9.86 -2.40
N GLY A 94 -6.60 -9.34 -2.75
CA GLY A 94 -6.12 -9.29 -4.13
C GLY A 94 -6.84 -8.26 -5.01
N GLU A 95 -7.72 -7.44 -4.45
CA GLU A 95 -8.44 -6.40 -5.19
C GLU A 95 -7.54 -5.20 -5.47
N GLN A 96 -7.70 -4.58 -6.64
CA GLN A 96 -7.04 -3.33 -6.94
C GLN A 96 -7.69 -2.19 -6.14
N ILE A 97 -6.92 -1.59 -5.24
CA ILE A 97 -7.38 -0.51 -4.36
C ILE A 97 -6.88 0.88 -4.80
N ASN A 98 -5.86 0.93 -5.65
CA ASN A 98 -5.35 2.19 -6.18
C ASN A 98 -4.48 2.02 -7.44
N THR A 99 -4.00 3.16 -7.94
CA THR A 99 -2.87 3.24 -8.87
C THR A 99 -1.80 4.15 -8.30
N TYR A 100 -0.54 3.87 -8.65
CA TYR A 100 0.61 4.57 -8.09
C TYR A 100 1.67 4.84 -9.17
N PRO A 101 2.10 6.10 -9.39
CA PRO A 101 3.03 6.43 -10.48
C PRO A 101 4.37 5.69 -10.35
N ARG A 102 4.86 5.11 -11.45
CA ARG A 102 6.16 4.40 -11.44
C ARG A 102 7.33 5.33 -11.17
N GLU A 103 7.26 6.58 -11.62
CA GLU A 103 8.29 7.60 -11.35
C GLU A 103 8.50 7.87 -9.86
N ASN A 104 7.49 7.60 -9.03
CA ASN A 104 7.49 7.77 -7.58
C ASN A 104 8.03 6.53 -6.84
N ALA A 105 8.31 5.47 -7.58
CA ALA A 105 8.81 4.20 -7.09
C ALA A 105 9.71 3.56 -8.15
N PRO A 106 10.80 4.24 -8.57
CA PRO A 106 11.62 3.79 -9.70
C PRO A 106 12.34 2.46 -9.39
N ASP A 107 12.59 2.20 -8.12
CA ASP A 107 13.30 1.00 -7.65
C ASP A 107 12.35 -0.15 -7.30
N TYR A 108 11.02 0.08 -7.34
CA TYR A 108 10.05 -0.96 -7.03
C TYR A 108 9.84 -1.89 -8.22
N GLN A 109 9.58 -3.15 -7.90
CA GLN A 109 9.37 -4.23 -8.85
C GLN A 109 7.95 -4.78 -8.73
N ASN A 110 7.51 -5.53 -9.75
CA ASN A 110 6.28 -6.30 -9.67
C ASN A 110 6.32 -7.23 -8.43
N GLY A 111 5.26 -7.21 -7.62
CA GLY A 111 5.17 -7.92 -6.34
C GLY A 111 5.75 -7.18 -5.13
N THR A 112 6.27 -5.95 -5.27
CA THR A 112 6.79 -5.19 -4.13
C THR A 112 5.70 -4.96 -3.10
N LEU A 113 5.87 -5.54 -1.91
CA LEU A 113 4.97 -5.39 -0.76
C LEU A 113 5.25 -4.09 -0.01
N GLY A 114 4.22 -3.50 0.59
CA GLY A 114 4.37 -2.35 1.47
C GLY A 114 3.10 -2.03 2.24
N LEU A 115 3.23 -1.11 3.20
CA LEU A 115 2.11 -0.54 3.94
C LEU A 115 1.59 0.69 3.21
N PHE A 116 0.52 0.55 2.42
CA PHE A 116 -0.07 1.65 1.66
C PHE A 116 -1.06 2.44 2.53
N VAL A 117 -0.88 3.76 2.56
CA VAL A 117 -1.64 4.69 3.38
C VAL A 117 -2.37 5.68 2.49
N THR A 118 -3.63 5.96 2.80
CA THR A 118 -4.34 7.14 2.32
C THR A 118 -4.78 7.95 3.54
N ALA A 119 -4.46 9.25 3.56
CA ALA A 119 -4.75 10.12 4.69
C ALA A 119 -5.34 11.46 4.22
N GLU A 120 -6.27 12.01 4.99
CA GLU A 120 -6.80 13.36 4.82
C GLU A 120 -6.07 14.29 5.79
N VAL A 121 -5.51 15.38 5.27
CA VAL A 121 -4.86 16.44 6.05
C VAL A 121 -5.81 17.63 6.14
N THR A 122 -6.02 18.15 7.36
CA THR A 122 -7.03 19.18 7.64
C THR A 122 -6.48 20.43 8.32
N LYS A 123 -5.21 20.41 8.79
CA LYS A 123 -4.57 21.60 9.36
C LYS A 123 -4.06 22.52 8.24
N PRO A 124 -4.53 23.78 8.13
CA PRO A 124 -4.21 24.65 7.00
C PRO A 124 -2.71 24.78 6.70
N GLU A 125 -1.89 24.99 7.73
CA GLU A 125 -0.44 25.13 7.59
C GLU A 125 0.24 23.84 7.08
N VAL A 126 -0.33 22.66 7.38
CA VAL A 126 0.17 21.36 6.94
C VAL A 126 -0.31 21.04 5.53
N VAL A 127 -1.56 21.43 5.21
CA VAL A 127 -2.12 21.34 3.86
C VAL A 127 -1.28 22.14 2.87
N GLU A 128 -0.89 23.37 3.23
CA GLU A 128 -0.02 24.19 2.37
C GLU A 128 1.36 23.55 2.15
N LYS A 129 1.96 22.97 3.21
CA LYS A 129 3.23 22.23 3.09
C LYS A 129 3.12 20.98 2.21
N ALA A 130 2.03 20.23 2.35
CA ALA A 130 1.75 19.07 1.51
C ALA A 130 1.59 19.48 0.04
N LYS A 131 0.77 20.50 -0.24
CA LYS A 131 0.57 21.03 -1.59
C LYS A 131 1.81 21.64 -2.21
N SER A 132 2.71 22.21 -1.39
CA SER A 132 3.99 22.75 -1.87
C SER A 132 5.08 21.68 -2.04
N GLY A 133 4.82 20.45 -1.63
CA GLY A 133 5.77 19.35 -1.71
C GLY A 133 6.90 19.37 -0.70
N ILE A 134 6.67 19.98 0.45
CA ILE A 134 7.63 19.91 1.57
C ILE A 134 7.71 18.47 2.09
N PHE A 135 6.57 17.80 2.26
CA PHE A 135 6.55 16.39 2.67
C PHE A 135 6.85 15.49 1.49
N LYS A 136 7.83 14.60 1.64
CA LYS A 136 8.28 13.68 0.59
C LYS A 136 7.83 12.25 0.82
N GLY A 137 7.46 11.90 2.04
CA GLY A 137 7.09 10.54 2.38
C GLY A 137 6.23 10.45 3.63
N PHE A 138 5.77 9.23 3.88
CA PHE A 138 5.32 8.82 5.20
C PHE A 138 6.47 8.23 6.01
N SER A 139 6.36 8.28 7.32
CA SER A 139 7.11 7.46 8.26
C SER A 139 6.15 6.95 9.33
N TRP A 140 6.56 5.95 10.09
CA TRP A 140 5.71 5.35 11.11
C TRP A 140 6.47 5.14 12.42
N ARG A 141 5.72 5.12 13.52
CA ARG A 141 6.22 4.58 14.79
C ARG A 141 5.24 3.59 15.36
N GLY A 142 5.78 2.63 16.08
CA GLY A 142 5.02 1.58 16.72
C GLY A 142 5.84 0.88 17.79
N LEU A 143 5.15 0.04 18.55
CA LEU A 143 5.81 -0.93 19.41
C LEU A 143 6.16 -2.13 18.54
N THR A 144 7.39 -2.65 18.67
CA THR A 144 7.83 -3.77 17.85
C THR A 144 8.49 -4.84 18.71
N HIS A 145 8.38 -6.09 18.25
CA HIS A 145 9.18 -7.18 18.74
C HIS A 145 10.28 -7.52 17.73
N VAL A 146 11.53 -7.34 18.15
CA VAL A 146 12.68 -7.64 17.30
C VAL A 146 13.03 -9.12 17.43
N LEU A 147 12.82 -9.88 16.36
CA LEU A 147 13.44 -11.20 16.23
C LEU A 147 14.85 -11.04 15.68
N LYS A 148 15.84 -11.30 16.54
CA LYS A 148 17.20 -11.61 16.08
C LYS A 148 17.15 -12.98 15.43
N ASN A 149 17.36 -13.06 14.12
CA ASN A 149 17.44 -14.38 13.52
C ASN A 149 18.75 -15.09 13.91
N ILE A 150 18.56 -16.39 14.10
CA ILE A 150 19.52 -17.45 14.43
C ILE A 150 20.34 -17.72 13.15
N PHE A 151 21.55 -18.28 13.27
CA PHE A 151 22.52 -18.56 12.18
C PHE A 151 23.55 -17.46 11.83
N GLY A 152 23.76 -16.46 12.70
CA GLY A 152 24.99 -15.65 12.68
C GLY A 152 25.06 -14.52 11.64
N ILE A 153 23.97 -14.26 10.90
CA ILE A 153 23.84 -13.08 10.04
C ILE A 153 23.15 -11.98 10.85
N ALA A 154 23.78 -10.81 10.94
CA ALA A 154 23.39 -9.71 11.82
C ALA A 154 22.13 -8.92 11.38
N THR A 155 21.25 -9.50 10.57
CA THR A 155 20.01 -8.85 10.13
C THR A 155 18.90 -9.14 11.13
N LYS A 156 18.32 -8.09 11.69
CA LYS A 156 17.17 -8.19 12.60
C LYS A 156 15.89 -7.99 11.80
N TYR A 157 14.91 -8.84 12.04
CA TYR A 157 13.59 -8.71 11.46
C TYR A 157 12.64 -8.17 12.53
N LEU A 158 11.86 -7.19 12.15
CA LEU A 158 10.76 -6.74 13.01
C LEU A 158 9.58 -7.66 12.80
N THR A 159 9.03 -8.09 13.91
CA THR A 159 7.79 -8.84 13.97
C THR A 159 6.86 -8.17 14.97
N ASP A 160 5.56 -8.40 14.81
CA ASP A 160 4.54 -7.92 15.73
C ASP A 160 4.65 -6.40 15.99
N ILE A 161 4.43 -5.64 14.93
CA ILE A 161 4.49 -4.18 14.93
C ILE A 161 3.10 -3.65 15.24
N ASP A 162 2.88 -3.18 16.46
CA ASP A 162 1.66 -2.45 16.85
C ASP A 162 1.84 -0.97 16.47
N LEU A 163 1.21 -0.61 15.35
CA LEU A 163 1.36 0.69 14.71
C LEU A 163 0.60 1.76 15.50
N ALA A 164 1.33 2.75 16.01
CA ALA A 164 0.77 3.83 16.82
C ALA A 164 0.52 5.11 16.02
N GLU A 165 1.41 5.43 15.07
CA GLU A 165 1.34 6.67 14.29
C GLU A 165 1.90 6.53 12.88
N ILE A 166 1.37 7.35 11.97
CA ILE A 166 1.93 7.68 10.67
C ILE A 166 2.21 9.19 10.65
N SER A 167 3.38 9.58 10.16
CA SER A 167 3.79 10.98 10.06
C SER A 167 4.09 11.38 8.63
N LEU A 168 3.70 12.60 8.27
CA LEU A 168 4.20 13.29 7.08
C LEU A 168 5.61 13.81 7.38
N VAL A 169 6.58 13.45 6.53
CA VAL A 169 7.99 13.81 6.73
C VAL A 169 8.61 14.43 5.48
N ALA A 170 9.42 15.47 5.67
CA ALA A 170 10.16 16.13 4.60
C ALA A 170 11.40 15.32 4.16
N ALA A 171 11.94 14.51 5.06
CA ALA A 171 13.08 13.62 4.81
C ALA A 171 12.76 12.21 5.32
N PRO A 172 12.11 11.37 4.50
CA PRO A 172 12.01 9.95 4.82
C PRO A 172 13.42 9.34 4.88
N ALA A 173 13.67 8.36 5.75
CA ALA A 173 15.01 7.74 5.81
C ALA A 173 15.31 6.81 4.64
N ASN A 174 14.34 6.56 3.75
CA ASN A 174 14.67 6.21 2.38
C ASN A 174 14.82 7.51 1.56
N PRO A 175 16.05 8.00 1.33
CA PRO A 175 16.30 9.24 0.59
C PRO A 175 15.91 9.16 -0.89
N ASN A 176 15.64 7.95 -1.43
CA ASN A 176 15.21 7.76 -2.80
C ASN A 176 13.71 8.01 -3.02
N ALA A 177 12.94 8.28 -1.96
CA ALA A 177 11.56 8.75 -2.10
C ALA A 177 11.51 10.09 -2.85
N LYS A 178 10.83 10.11 -3.99
CA LYS A 178 10.52 11.31 -4.78
C LYS A 178 9.18 11.89 -4.31
N PHE A 179 8.64 12.94 -4.94
CA PHE A 179 7.38 13.56 -4.52
C PHE A 179 6.62 14.13 -5.72
N VAL A 180 5.29 13.92 -5.78
CA VAL A 180 4.42 14.49 -6.83
C VAL A 180 3.09 14.99 -6.26
N VAL A 181 2.71 16.22 -6.62
CA VAL A 181 1.36 16.76 -6.42
C VAL A 181 0.49 16.38 -7.62
N ALA A 182 -0.49 15.52 -7.42
CA ALA A 182 -1.52 15.23 -8.40
C ALA A 182 -2.71 16.20 -8.26
N LYS A 183 -3.18 16.75 -9.38
CA LYS A 183 -4.42 17.55 -9.42
C LYS A 183 -5.59 16.59 -9.66
N SER A 184 -6.37 16.25 -8.62
CA SER A 184 -7.65 15.56 -8.81
C SER A 184 -8.67 16.55 -9.36
N LEU A 185 -9.41 16.13 -10.40
CA LEU A 185 -10.49 16.91 -11.05
C LEU A 185 -11.90 16.43 -10.66
N GLY A 186 -12.03 15.53 -9.69
CA GLY A 186 -13.30 14.92 -9.26
C GLY A 186 -13.05 13.57 -8.58
N ASP A 187 -13.98 13.18 -7.69
CA ASP A 187 -14.01 12.04 -6.75
C ASP A 187 -12.67 11.69 -6.04
N PRO A 188 -12.57 11.76 -4.69
CA PRO A 188 -11.36 11.37 -3.96
C PRO A 188 -10.90 9.92 -4.22
N ASN A 189 -11.78 9.05 -4.74
CA ASN A 189 -11.43 7.70 -5.18
C ASN A 189 -10.98 7.60 -6.64
N SER A 190 -11.24 8.60 -7.50
CA SER A 190 -10.90 8.58 -8.93
C SER A 190 -9.68 9.45 -9.27
N VAL A 191 -8.61 9.34 -8.48
CA VAL A 191 -7.45 10.25 -8.62
C VAL A 191 -6.67 10.05 -9.93
N PHE A 192 -6.95 9.01 -10.72
CA PHE A 192 -6.40 8.85 -12.08
C PHE A 192 -7.40 8.14 -13.00
N ASP A 193 -8.47 8.84 -13.40
CA ASP A 193 -9.21 8.49 -14.62
C ASP A 193 -8.60 9.32 -15.76
N ASP A 194 -7.81 8.68 -16.64
CA ASP A 194 -7.19 9.34 -17.81
C ASP A 194 -8.18 9.58 -18.96
N GLY A 195 -9.49 9.48 -18.71
CA GLY A 195 -10.52 9.74 -19.70
C GLY A 195 -10.65 8.62 -20.73
N ARG A 196 -10.18 7.41 -20.43
CA ARG A 196 -10.54 6.22 -21.21
C ARG A 196 -11.84 5.64 -20.70
N ILE A 197 -12.90 5.96 -21.45
CA ILE A 197 -14.14 5.20 -21.46
C ILE A 197 -13.77 3.74 -21.78
N PHE A 198 -13.72 2.88 -20.77
CA PHE A 198 -13.78 1.44 -21.00
C PHE A 198 -15.12 1.18 -21.69
N PRO A 199 -15.16 0.52 -22.86
CA PRO A 199 -16.43 0.10 -23.42
C PRO A 199 -17.10 -0.81 -22.39
N THR A 200 -18.24 -0.37 -21.87
CA THR A 200 -19.19 -1.27 -21.22
C THR A 200 -19.52 -2.33 -22.24
N TYR A 201 -19.18 -3.59 -21.95
CA TYR A 201 -19.69 -4.71 -22.71
C TYR A 201 -21.21 -4.65 -22.60
N GLU A 202 -21.86 -4.17 -23.65
CA GLU A 202 -23.30 -4.36 -23.83
C GLU A 202 -23.54 -5.87 -23.82
N GLU A 203 -24.47 -6.31 -22.96
CA GLU A 203 -25.05 -7.64 -23.04
C GLU A 203 -25.54 -7.87 -24.46
N THR A 204 -24.86 -8.73 -25.21
CA THR A 204 -25.43 -9.32 -26.41
C THR A 204 -26.48 -10.33 -25.97
N GLU A 205 -27.75 -9.92 -25.95
CA GLU A 205 -28.85 -10.86 -26.11
C GLU A 205 -28.91 -11.38 -27.56
N GLU A 206 -29.36 -12.63 -27.65
CA GLU A 206 -29.78 -13.40 -28.82
C GLU A 206 -28.71 -14.11 -29.66
N ILE A 207 -28.51 -15.41 -29.38
CA ILE A 207 -28.77 -16.46 -30.39
C ILE A 207 -29.48 -17.66 -29.73
N GLN A 208 -30.78 -17.76 -30.03
CA GLN A 208 -31.59 -18.95 -30.32
C GLN A 208 -31.62 -20.15 -29.35
N LYS A 209 -32.80 -20.32 -28.72
CA LYS A 209 -33.35 -21.62 -28.34
C LYS A 209 -33.52 -22.51 -29.56
N ALA A 210 -32.92 -23.69 -29.53
CA ALA A 210 -33.44 -24.87 -30.18
C ALA A 210 -33.64 -25.92 -29.08
N ASP A 211 -34.89 -26.33 -28.91
CA ASP A 211 -35.30 -27.37 -27.99
C ASP A 211 -34.85 -28.75 -28.47
N ASP A 212 -34.64 -29.60 -27.47
CA ASP A 212 -34.98 -31.02 -27.37
C ASP A 212 -34.02 -32.14 -27.82
N ASP A 213 -34.06 -33.14 -26.92
CA ASP A 213 -33.73 -34.55 -27.06
C ASP A 213 -32.27 -35.03 -26.96
N SER A 214 -31.89 -35.44 -25.74
CA SER A 214 -31.88 -36.87 -25.34
C SER A 214 -30.63 -37.35 -24.57
N ASN A 215 -30.93 -38.07 -23.48
CA ASN A 215 -30.22 -39.23 -22.92
C ASN A 215 -28.72 -39.17 -22.56
N GLY A 216 -28.40 -39.46 -21.29
CA GLY A 216 -27.08 -40.03 -20.98
C GLY A 216 -26.69 -40.07 -19.50
N LEU A 217 -27.03 -41.18 -18.84
CA LEU A 217 -26.48 -41.64 -17.56
C LEU A 217 -24.94 -41.57 -17.51
N GLY A 218 -24.34 -41.22 -16.37
CA GLY A 218 -22.89 -41.36 -16.19
C GLY A 218 -22.33 -40.92 -14.84
N SER A 219 -22.01 -41.91 -14.00
CA SER A 219 -21.37 -41.86 -12.68
C SER A 219 -19.88 -41.47 -12.67
N GLY A 220 -19.36 -41.01 -11.53
CA GLY A 220 -17.93 -41.12 -11.16
C GLY A 220 -17.39 -39.86 -10.47
N LEU A 221 -17.28 -39.84 -9.13
CA LEU A 221 -16.08 -40.16 -8.35
C LEU A 221 -14.89 -39.20 -8.55
N GLY A 222 -14.60 -38.44 -7.48
CA GLY A 222 -13.25 -38.16 -6.98
C GLY A 222 -12.39 -37.16 -7.74
N ASN A 223 -12.02 -36.05 -7.08
CA ASN A 223 -10.66 -35.85 -6.57
C ASN A 223 -10.55 -34.49 -5.87
N ASP A 224 -10.14 -34.54 -4.60
CA ASP A 224 -9.52 -33.44 -3.85
C ASP A 224 -8.26 -32.95 -4.59
N PRO A 225 -8.07 -31.64 -4.81
CA PRO A 225 -6.77 -31.12 -5.15
C PRO A 225 -5.91 -30.91 -3.89
N ASP A 226 -4.92 -31.78 -3.77
CA ASP A 226 -3.74 -31.69 -2.93
C ASP A 226 -3.07 -30.29 -3.07
N LEU A 227 -3.03 -29.52 -1.96
CA LEU A 227 -2.51 -28.15 -1.87
C LEU A 227 -0.98 -28.09 -1.60
N THR A 228 -0.22 -29.13 -1.91
CA THR A 228 1.18 -29.24 -1.49
C THR A 228 2.25 -28.71 -2.47
N ASN A 229 1.89 -27.92 -3.50
CA ASN A 229 2.87 -27.37 -4.45
C ASN A 229 2.66 -25.90 -4.82
N LEU A 230 2.69 -25.01 -3.83
CA LEU A 230 3.02 -23.60 -4.05
C LEU A 230 4.33 -23.34 -3.30
N PHE A 231 5.28 -22.70 -3.98
CA PHE A 231 6.68 -22.44 -3.59
C PHE A 231 7.67 -23.58 -3.90
N PRO A 232 8.39 -23.43 -5.02
CA PRO A 232 9.84 -23.37 -4.83
C PRO A 232 10.51 -22.25 -5.65
N GLU A 233 11.65 -21.82 -5.11
CA GLU A 233 12.77 -21.14 -5.77
C GLU A 233 12.71 -19.61 -5.95
N TYR A 234 13.01 -18.88 -4.87
CA TYR A 234 13.76 -17.63 -4.94
C TYR A 234 14.90 -17.65 -3.92
N LEU A 235 15.94 -18.45 -4.18
CA LEU A 235 17.27 -18.29 -3.58
C LEU A 235 18.33 -18.94 -4.48
N ARG A 236 18.84 -18.17 -5.45
CA ARG A 236 20.21 -18.28 -5.98
C ARG A 236 20.73 -16.91 -6.36
#